data_AF-A0A9E1Q8F4-F1
#
_entry.id   AF-A0A9E1Q8F4-F1
#
_cell.length_a   1.000
_cell.length_b   1.000
_cell.length_c   1.000
_cell.angle_alpha   90.00
_cell.angle_beta   90.00
_cell.angle_gamma   90.00
#
_symmetry.space_group_name_H-M   'P 1'
#
loop_
_entity.id
_entity.type
_entity.pdbx_description
1 polymer ?
#
loop_
_entity_poly.entity_id
_entity_poly.type
_entity_poly.pdbx_seq_one_letter_code
_entity_poly.pdbx_strand_id
1 'polypeptide(L)'
;VVSIFKEKKEESLEFSESDYLEHADKLLSEGAIVEETEEVTLGSHLFNGSTRFENGGASCITCHNVSNKLSMQGGLLAKDLTDAFSRIGGERGISGMVTGLPFPAMKAAYSENPITESELALLVAYFKYADSHKAHPQNTIGEASFFFGGSIGLLILMVLIAWIWAKRKKSGVKDEIYNRQLKSI
;
A
#
# COMPACT_ATOMS: atom_id res chain seq x y z
N VAL A 1 -11.76 44.19 -9.77
CA VAL A 1 -10.97 43.06 -9.22
C VAL A 1 -11.28 42.75 -7.75
N VAL A 2 -11.83 43.68 -6.96
CA VAL A 2 -12.16 43.43 -5.54
C VAL A 2 -13.56 42.79 -5.31
N SER A 3 -14.48 42.82 -6.29
CA SER A 3 -15.85 42.31 -6.08
C SER A 3 -16.10 40.85 -6.46
N ILE A 4 -15.17 40.16 -7.14
CA ILE A 4 -15.36 38.75 -7.53
C ILE A 4 -14.90 37.78 -6.42
N PHE A 5 -14.08 38.24 -5.48
CA PHE A 5 -13.58 37.40 -4.38
C PHE A 5 -14.57 37.25 -3.21
N LYS A 6 -15.66 38.01 -3.19
CA LYS A 6 -16.62 37.98 -2.08
C LYS A 6 -17.68 36.87 -2.24
N GLU A 7 -18.07 36.55 -3.47
CA GLU A 7 -19.09 35.53 -3.75
C GLU A 7 -18.61 34.09 -3.46
N LYS A 8 -17.33 33.80 -3.69
CA LYS A 8 -16.83 32.40 -3.69
C LYS A 8 -16.56 31.82 -2.30
N LYS A 9 -16.82 32.56 -1.21
CA LYS A 9 -16.49 32.16 0.16
C LYS A 9 -17.71 31.72 0.98
N GLU A 10 -18.93 32.03 0.54
CA GLU A 10 -20.15 31.74 1.31
C GLU A 10 -20.84 30.42 0.92
N GLU A 11 -20.50 29.80 -0.20
CA GLU A 11 -21.14 28.55 -0.69
C GLU A 11 -20.37 27.27 -0.28
N SER A 12 -19.80 27.23 0.93
CA SER A 12 -19.07 26.05 1.44
C SER A 12 -19.36 25.71 2.90
N LEU A 13 -20.38 26.34 3.50
CA LEU A 13 -20.71 26.18 4.92
C LEU A 13 -22.21 26.10 5.14
N GLU A 14 -22.87 25.10 4.56
CA GLU A 14 -24.12 24.54 5.09
C GLU A 14 -24.43 23.23 4.36
N PHE A 15 -23.65 22.18 4.65
CA PHE A 15 -24.06 20.81 4.35
C PHE A 15 -24.32 20.13 5.69
N SER A 16 -25.60 19.86 5.96
CA SER A 16 -26.08 19.56 7.31
C SER A 16 -25.87 18.10 7.68
N GLU A 17 -25.74 17.85 8.99
CA GLU A 17 -25.53 16.52 9.60
C GLU A 17 -26.60 15.48 9.18
N SER A 18 -27.80 15.92 8.79
CA SER A 18 -28.87 15.04 8.31
C SER A 18 -28.70 14.58 6.86
N ASP A 19 -28.05 15.38 6.00
CA ASP A 19 -27.85 15.05 4.59
C ASP A 19 -26.82 13.92 4.42
N TYR A 20 -25.85 13.85 5.34
CA TYR A 20 -24.87 12.75 5.41
C TYR A 20 -25.51 11.39 5.73
N LEU A 21 -26.51 11.37 6.63
CA LEU A 21 -27.13 10.12 7.09
C LEU A 21 -28.09 9.52 6.04
N GLU A 22 -28.80 10.37 5.28
CA GLU A 22 -29.72 9.91 4.23
C GLU A 22 -28.99 9.40 2.97
N HIS A 23 -27.85 10.02 2.61
CA HIS A 23 -27.03 9.53 1.50
C HIS A 23 -26.25 8.24 1.84
N ALA A 24 -25.81 8.09 3.10
CA ALA A 24 -25.14 6.89 3.56
C ALA A 24 -26.04 5.63 3.48
N ASP A 25 -27.32 5.76 3.81
CA ASP A 25 -28.28 4.65 3.77
C ASP A 25 -28.59 4.23 2.32
N LYS A 26 -28.64 5.21 1.39
CA LYS A 26 -28.81 4.95 -0.05
C LYS A 26 -27.63 4.21 -0.67
N LEU A 27 -26.40 4.50 -0.21
CA LEU A 27 -25.18 3.80 -0.63
C LEU A 27 -25.11 2.35 -0.10
N LEU A 28 -25.92 1.99 0.91
CA LEU A 28 -25.94 0.66 1.54
C LEU A 28 -26.97 -0.30 0.94
N SER A 29 -28.00 0.19 0.24
CA SER A 29 -29.15 -0.65 -0.16
C SER A 29 -29.07 -1.33 -1.53
N GLU A 30 -28.29 -0.81 -2.48
CA GLU A 30 -28.13 -1.44 -3.80
C GLU A 30 -26.71 -2.05 -3.90
N GLY A 31 -26.63 -3.36 -4.19
CA GLY A 31 -25.39 -4.09 -4.42
C GLY A 31 -24.68 -3.67 -5.72
N ALA A 32 -24.30 -2.41 -5.82
CA ALA A 32 -23.79 -1.76 -7.02
C ALA A 32 -22.41 -1.16 -6.75
N ILE A 33 -21.54 -1.35 -7.74
CA ILE A 33 -20.31 -0.61 -8.06
C ILE A 33 -20.16 0.65 -7.18
N VAL A 34 -19.26 0.60 -6.20
CA VAL A 34 -19.00 1.75 -5.32
C VAL A 34 -18.27 2.79 -6.17
N GLU A 35 -18.99 3.79 -6.67
CA GLU A 35 -18.37 4.86 -7.45
C GLU A 35 -17.40 5.68 -6.58
N GLU A 36 -16.44 6.32 -7.24
CA GLU A 36 -15.53 7.26 -6.60
C GLU A 36 -16.30 8.55 -6.34
N THR A 37 -16.82 8.69 -5.12
CA THR A 37 -17.51 9.89 -4.66
C THR A 37 -16.55 10.89 -4.02
N GLU A 38 -17.05 12.09 -3.69
CA GLU A 38 -16.27 13.08 -2.93
C GLU A 38 -15.84 12.54 -1.57
N GLU A 39 -16.70 11.81 -0.87
CA GLU A 39 -16.40 11.19 0.43
C GLU A 39 -15.30 10.14 0.32
N VAL A 40 -15.32 9.32 -0.73
CA VAL A 40 -14.26 8.34 -1.03
C VAL A 40 -12.93 9.07 -1.26
N THR A 41 -12.95 10.18 -1.98
CA THR A 41 -11.75 10.98 -2.27
C THR A 41 -11.20 11.62 -1.01
N LEU A 42 -12.04 12.25 -0.18
CA LEU A 42 -11.66 12.83 1.09
C LEU A 42 -11.13 11.77 2.07
N GLY A 43 -11.80 10.61 2.15
CA GLY A 43 -11.34 9.47 2.94
C GLY A 43 -9.97 8.96 2.48
N SER A 44 -9.70 8.94 1.18
CA SER A 44 -8.38 8.60 0.64
C SER A 44 -7.30 9.61 1.07
N HIS A 45 -7.64 10.90 1.13
CA HIS A 45 -6.70 11.94 1.56
C HIS A 45 -6.36 11.83 3.04
N LEU A 46 -7.34 11.51 3.89
CA LEU A 46 -7.13 11.20 5.30
C LEU A 46 -6.27 9.96 5.48
N PHE A 47 -6.58 8.87 4.76
CA PHE A 47 -5.80 7.63 4.80
C PHE A 47 -4.34 7.86 4.41
N ASN A 48 -4.11 8.50 3.26
CA ASN A 48 -2.78 8.81 2.72
C ASN A 48 -2.03 9.89 3.51
N GLY A 49 -2.71 10.60 4.43
CA GLY A 49 -2.13 11.73 5.16
C GLY A 49 -1.88 12.97 4.30
N SER A 50 -2.49 13.06 3.11
CA SER A 50 -2.53 14.30 2.33
C SER A 50 -3.32 15.39 3.05
N THR A 51 -4.37 14.97 3.76
CA THR A 51 -5.11 15.79 4.73
C THR A 51 -4.81 15.27 6.12
N ARG A 52 -4.47 16.17 7.05
CA ARG A 52 -4.27 15.81 8.46
C ARG A 52 -5.62 15.59 9.12
N PHE A 53 -5.68 14.63 10.04
CA PHE A 53 -6.82 14.52 10.95
C PHE A 53 -6.96 15.81 11.78
N GLU A 54 -8.19 16.16 12.12
CA GLU A 54 -8.59 17.36 12.85
C GLU A 54 -7.86 17.45 14.19
N ASN A 55 -7.84 16.34 14.94
CA ASN A 55 -7.12 16.24 16.21
C ASN A 55 -5.62 15.97 16.02
N GLY A 56 -5.11 15.90 14.79
CA GLY A 56 -3.68 15.74 14.52
C GLY A 56 -3.13 14.32 14.68
N GLY A 57 -4.00 13.30 14.70
CA GLY A 57 -3.62 11.89 14.76
C GLY A 57 -2.72 11.44 13.61
N ALA A 58 -2.06 10.28 13.78
CA ALA A 58 -1.21 9.70 12.73
C ALA A 58 -2.05 9.23 11.53
N SER A 59 -1.58 9.46 10.31
CA SER A 59 -2.24 8.96 9.09
C SER A 59 -2.15 7.44 9.00
N CYS A 60 -3.21 6.80 8.51
CA CYS A 60 -3.33 5.34 8.47
C CYS A 60 -2.25 4.70 7.58
N ILE A 61 -1.86 5.37 6.49
CA ILE A 61 -0.84 4.91 5.53
C ILE A 61 0.53 4.65 6.18
N THR A 62 0.83 5.28 7.31
CA THR A 62 2.13 5.13 7.99
C THR A 62 2.39 3.69 8.43
N CYS A 63 1.34 2.97 8.78
CA CYS A 63 1.40 1.59 9.26
C CYS A 63 0.74 0.60 8.30
N HIS A 64 -0.29 1.04 7.57
CA HIS A 64 -1.13 0.19 6.73
C HIS A 64 -0.92 0.47 5.25
N ASN A 65 -1.15 -0.56 4.44
CA ASN A 65 -1.25 -0.46 3.00
C ASN A 65 -2.68 -0.69 2.53
N VAL A 66 -3.08 0.02 1.47
CA VAL A 66 -4.28 -0.24 0.68
C VAL A 66 -3.84 -0.26 -0.78
N SER A 67 -4.23 -1.29 -1.51
CA SER A 67 -3.91 -1.46 -2.92
C SER A 67 -5.11 -1.05 -3.77
N ASN A 68 -5.21 0.24 -4.10
CA ASN A 68 -6.17 0.76 -5.06
C ASN A 68 -5.57 1.95 -5.84
N LYS A 69 -6.33 2.52 -6.79
CA LYS A 69 -5.86 3.61 -7.65
C LYS A 69 -5.65 4.96 -6.94
N LEU A 70 -6.29 5.15 -5.79
CA LEU A 70 -6.28 6.37 -4.97
C LEU A 70 -5.29 6.30 -3.81
N SER A 71 -4.79 5.10 -3.47
CA SER A 71 -3.79 4.87 -2.44
C SER A 71 -2.39 5.11 -2.98
N MET A 72 -1.54 5.70 -2.15
CA MET A 72 -0.10 5.54 -2.32
C MET A 72 0.36 4.24 -1.67
N GLN A 73 1.56 3.76 -2.05
CA GLN A 73 2.16 2.60 -1.39
C GLN A 73 2.33 2.91 0.11
N GLY A 74 1.62 2.17 0.95
CA GLY A 74 1.60 2.37 2.39
C GLY A 74 2.59 1.51 3.17
N GLY A 75 2.45 1.57 4.48
CA GLY A 75 3.25 0.80 5.43
C GLY A 75 2.92 -0.69 5.39
N LEU A 76 3.96 -1.50 5.63
CA LEU A 76 3.86 -2.96 5.81
C LEU A 76 4.01 -3.39 7.27
N LEU A 77 3.92 -2.42 8.20
CA LEU A 77 4.12 -2.65 9.63
C LEU A 77 2.87 -3.27 10.28
N ALA A 78 1.70 -2.98 9.73
CA ALA A 78 0.42 -3.51 10.16
C ALA A 78 -0.29 -4.26 9.01
N LYS A 79 -1.47 -4.82 9.29
CA LYS A 79 -2.21 -5.63 8.31
C LYS A 79 -2.67 -4.79 7.14
N ASP A 80 -2.51 -5.32 5.93
CA ASP A 80 -3.09 -4.72 4.71
C ASP A 80 -4.62 -4.54 4.84
N LEU A 81 -5.11 -3.37 4.45
CA LEU A 81 -6.51 -2.94 4.59
C LEU A 81 -7.27 -2.94 3.26
N THR A 82 -6.68 -3.43 2.17
CA THR A 82 -7.32 -3.46 0.83
C THR A 82 -8.67 -4.16 0.85
N ASP A 83 -8.78 -5.24 1.64
CA ASP A 83 -9.98 -6.07 1.81
C ASP A 83 -10.61 -5.90 3.20
N ALA A 84 -10.28 -4.82 3.92
CA ALA A 84 -10.71 -4.65 5.31
C ALA A 84 -12.23 -4.62 5.44
N PHE A 85 -12.94 -3.92 4.55
CA PHE A 85 -14.39 -3.73 4.63
C PHE A 85 -15.16 -5.06 4.64
N SER A 86 -14.92 -5.94 3.66
CA SER A 86 -15.56 -7.25 3.63
C SER A 86 -15.05 -8.19 4.73
N ARG A 87 -13.76 -8.12 5.08
CA ARG A 87 -13.13 -9.02 6.06
C ARG A 87 -13.62 -8.83 7.49
N ILE A 88 -13.87 -7.60 7.92
CA ILE A 88 -14.12 -7.29 9.33
C ILE A 88 -15.59 -7.00 9.66
N GLY A 89 -16.50 -7.22 8.71
CA GLY A 89 -17.94 -7.07 8.93
C GLY A 89 -18.50 -5.69 8.55
N GLY A 90 -17.90 -5.04 7.56
CA GLY A 90 -18.34 -3.75 7.03
C GLY A 90 -18.08 -2.59 7.98
N GLU A 91 -18.94 -1.58 7.89
CA GLU A 91 -18.86 -0.33 8.64
C GLU A 91 -18.76 -0.54 10.16
N ARG A 92 -19.68 -1.30 10.77
CA ARG A 92 -19.66 -1.56 12.22
C ARG A 92 -18.35 -2.20 12.67
N GLY A 93 -17.80 -3.08 11.84
CA GLY A 93 -16.51 -3.72 12.08
C GLY A 93 -15.36 -2.74 12.07
N ILE A 94 -15.29 -1.89 11.03
CA ILE A 94 -14.27 -0.84 10.90
C ILE A 94 -14.37 0.15 12.07
N SER A 95 -15.56 0.67 12.35
CA SER A 95 -15.76 1.66 13.40
C SER A 95 -15.36 1.10 14.77
N GLY A 96 -15.68 -0.16 15.05
CA GLY A 96 -15.22 -0.84 16.26
C GLY A 96 -13.70 -1.09 16.31
N MET A 97 -13.05 -1.30 15.16
CA MET A 97 -11.58 -1.45 15.08
C MET A 97 -10.84 -0.14 15.35
N VAL A 98 -11.37 0.96 14.85
CA VAL A 98 -10.77 2.29 15.04
C VAL A 98 -10.96 2.78 16.47
N THR A 99 -12.14 2.60 17.05
CA THR A 99 -12.49 3.17 18.36
C THR A 99 -12.32 2.22 19.55
N GLY A 100 -12.26 0.90 19.33
CA GLY A 100 -12.58 -0.08 20.38
C GLY A 100 -11.68 -1.31 20.54
N LEU A 101 -10.58 -1.48 19.79
CA LEU A 101 -9.78 -2.73 19.79
C LEU A 101 -8.36 -2.59 20.41
N PRO A 102 -7.82 -3.67 21.02
CA PRO A 102 -6.60 -3.64 21.84
C PRO A 102 -5.33 -3.76 21.00
N PHE A 103 -5.14 -2.87 20.02
CA PHE A 103 -3.89 -2.78 19.26
C PHE A 103 -2.96 -1.77 19.94
N PRO A 104 -1.94 -2.17 20.73
CA PRO A 104 -1.23 -1.24 21.61
C PRO A 104 -0.56 -0.08 20.86
N ALA A 105 0.00 -0.36 19.68
CA ALA A 105 0.65 0.64 18.84
C ALA A 105 -0.35 1.66 18.28
N MET A 106 -1.49 1.20 17.75
CA MET A 106 -2.54 2.06 17.21
C MET A 106 -3.24 2.85 18.31
N LYS A 107 -3.51 2.20 19.46
CA LYS A 107 -4.07 2.86 20.63
C LYS A 107 -3.17 3.98 21.14
N ALA A 108 -1.86 3.76 21.20
CA ALA A 108 -0.91 4.80 21.57
C ALA A 108 -0.99 5.98 20.58
N ALA A 109 -1.04 5.71 19.27
CA ALA A 109 -1.10 6.73 18.22
C ALA A 109 -2.34 7.64 18.30
N TYR A 110 -3.49 7.12 18.71
CA TYR A 110 -4.76 7.87 18.80
C TYR A 110 -5.20 8.23 20.22
N SER A 111 -4.40 7.91 21.25
CA SER A 111 -4.77 8.13 22.65
C SER A 111 -4.96 9.60 23.02
N GLU A 112 -4.06 10.47 22.55
CA GLU A 112 -4.13 11.93 22.76
C GLU A 112 -4.85 12.65 21.61
N ASN A 113 -4.89 12.02 20.43
CA ASN A 113 -5.35 12.62 19.18
C ASN A 113 -6.36 11.68 18.50
N PRO A 114 -7.58 11.54 19.03
CA PRO A 114 -8.58 10.59 18.54
C PRO A 114 -9.11 11.01 17.16
N ILE A 115 -9.53 10.03 16.35
CA ILE A 115 -10.23 10.27 15.08
C ILE A 115 -11.67 10.66 15.40
N THR A 116 -12.23 11.64 14.67
CA THR A 116 -13.63 12.06 14.85
C THR A 116 -14.60 11.12 14.12
N GLU A 117 -15.88 11.14 14.50
CA GLU A 117 -16.90 10.30 13.85
C GLU A 117 -17.10 10.65 12.36
N SER A 118 -16.97 11.93 11.99
CA SER A 118 -17.06 12.36 10.59
C SER A 118 -15.88 11.85 9.76
N GLU A 119 -14.66 11.92 10.29
CA GLU A 119 -13.47 11.35 9.66
C GLU A 119 -13.56 9.83 9.54
N LEU A 120 -14.12 9.17 10.55
CA LEU A 120 -14.34 7.73 10.54
C LEU A 120 -15.31 7.32 9.42
N ALA A 121 -16.40 8.06 9.22
CA ALA A 121 -17.33 7.81 8.12
C ALA A 121 -16.65 7.93 6.75
N LEU A 122 -15.81 8.95 6.55
CA LEU A 122 -15.02 9.12 5.31
C LEU A 122 -14.03 7.96 5.09
N LEU A 123 -13.34 7.53 6.14
CA LEU A 123 -12.45 6.36 6.09
C LEU A 123 -13.21 5.07 5.74
N VAL A 124 -14.39 4.86 6.32
CA VAL A 124 -15.25 3.71 6.01
C VAL A 124 -15.67 3.73 4.54
N ALA A 125 -16.12 4.87 4.03
CA ALA A 125 -16.50 5.04 2.61
C ALA A 125 -15.32 4.68 1.70
N TYR A 126 -14.12 5.15 2.03
CA TYR A 126 -12.91 4.83 1.30
C TYR A 126 -12.55 3.33 1.37
N PHE A 127 -12.65 2.67 2.52
CA PHE A 127 -12.37 1.23 2.63
C PHE A 127 -13.39 0.38 1.87
N LYS A 128 -14.65 0.80 1.83
CA LYS A 128 -15.69 0.17 1.00
C LYS A 128 -15.36 0.28 -0.49
N TYR A 129 -14.89 1.46 -0.92
CA TYR A 129 -14.39 1.67 -2.28
C TYR A 129 -13.17 0.81 -2.58
N ALA A 130 -12.19 0.78 -1.68
CA ALA A 130 -10.96 0.01 -1.83
C ALA A 130 -11.23 -1.50 -1.98
N ASP A 131 -12.19 -2.04 -1.22
CA ASP A 131 -12.55 -3.46 -1.30
C ASP A 131 -13.23 -3.84 -2.62
N SER A 132 -13.96 -2.91 -3.25
CA SER A 132 -14.56 -3.14 -4.58
C SER A 132 -13.62 -2.83 -5.75
N HIS A 133 -12.64 -1.94 -5.54
CA HIS A 133 -11.70 -1.44 -6.56
C HIS A 133 -10.25 -1.80 -6.25
N LYS A 134 -10.01 -3.07 -5.92
CA LYS A 134 -8.66 -3.58 -5.64
C LYS A 134 -7.80 -3.39 -6.88
N ALA A 135 -6.67 -2.70 -6.75
CA ALA A 135 -5.64 -2.78 -7.75
C ALA A 135 -5.16 -4.25 -7.74
N HIS A 136 -5.41 -4.96 -8.85
CA HIS A 136 -4.89 -6.31 -9.02
C HIS A 136 -3.39 -6.27 -8.70
N PRO A 137 -2.87 -7.21 -7.90
CA PRO A 137 -1.44 -7.29 -7.64
C PRO A 137 -0.72 -7.41 -9.00
N GLN A 138 -0.15 -6.30 -9.48
CA GLN A 138 0.62 -6.26 -10.73
C GLN A 138 1.94 -7.03 -10.61
N ASN A 139 2.20 -7.59 -9.43
CA ASN A 139 3.42 -8.26 -9.07
C ASN A 139 3.50 -9.73 -9.53
N THR A 140 2.46 -10.33 -10.13
CA THR A 140 2.64 -11.66 -10.75
C THR A 140 3.58 -11.61 -11.97
N ILE A 141 3.56 -10.50 -12.73
CA ILE A 141 4.44 -10.31 -13.88
C ILE A 141 5.80 -9.77 -13.43
N GLY A 142 5.84 -8.88 -12.42
CA GLY A 142 7.07 -8.30 -11.88
C GLY A 142 7.96 -9.30 -11.12
N GLU A 143 7.37 -10.14 -10.27
CA GLU A 143 8.10 -11.17 -9.51
C GLU A 143 8.67 -12.22 -10.47
N ALA A 144 7.85 -12.73 -11.41
CA ALA A 144 8.30 -13.67 -12.42
C ALA A 144 9.43 -13.07 -13.27
N SER A 145 9.30 -11.83 -13.73
CA SER A 145 10.34 -11.15 -14.50
C SER A 145 11.63 -10.95 -13.73
N PHE A 146 11.56 -10.71 -12.41
CA PHE A 146 12.75 -10.64 -11.56
C PHE A 146 13.42 -12.01 -11.39
N PHE A 147 12.66 -13.09 -11.20
CA PHE A 147 13.20 -14.44 -11.13
C PHE A 147 13.82 -14.90 -12.45
N PHE A 148 13.14 -14.68 -13.57
CA PHE A 148 13.66 -15.03 -14.90
C PHE A 148 14.84 -14.14 -15.30
N GLY A 149 14.74 -12.83 -15.09
CA GLY A 149 15.84 -11.89 -15.35
C GLY A 149 17.06 -12.17 -14.49
N GLY A 150 16.87 -12.43 -13.20
CA GLY A 150 17.93 -12.77 -12.26
C GLY A 150 18.61 -14.10 -12.59
N SER A 151 17.85 -15.14 -12.94
CA SER A 151 18.40 -16.43 -13.33
C SER A 151 19.17 -16.37 -14.65
N ILE A 152 18.68 -15.63 -15.65
CA ILE A 152 19.40 -15.40 -16.91
C ILE A 152 20.70 -14.63 -16.66
N GLY A 153 20.65 -13.56 -15.85
CA GLY A 153 21.83 -12.78 -15.47
C GLY A 153 22.89 -13.64 -14.76
N LEU A 154 22.47 -14.51 -13.83
CA LEU A 154 23.36 -15.44 -13.15
C LEU A 154 24.00 -16.45 -14.11
N LEU A 155 23.22 -17.02 -15.03
CA LEU A 155 23.72 -17.95 -16.03
C LEU A 155 24.77 -17.30 -16.94
N ILE A 156 24.51 -16.08 -17.43
CA ILE A 156 25.48 -15.33 -18.25
C ILE A 156 26.77 -15.09 -17.46
N LEU A 157 26.66 -14.66 -16.20
CA LEU A 157 27.82 -14.42 -15.34
C LEU A 157 28.63 -15.70 -15.09
N MET A 158 27.97 -16.83 -14.83
CA MET A 158 28.63 -18.14 -14.68
C MET A 158 29.36 -18.56 -15.97
N VAL A 159 28.74 -18.38 -17.13
CA VAL A 159 29.36 -18.70 -18.43
C VAL A 159 30.58 -17.82 -18.69
N LEU A 160 30.50 -16.51 -18.40
CA LEU A 160 31.63 -15.59 -18.56
C LEU A 160 32.79 -15.97 -17.64
N ILE A 161 32.52 -16.29 -16.37
CA ILE A 161 33.54 -16.74 -15.42
C ILE A 161 34.19 -18.04 -15.92
N ALA A 162 33.39 -19.04 -16.31
CA ALA A 162 33.89 -20.29 -16.83
C ALA A 162 34.74 -20.10 -18.10
N TRP A 163 34.33 -19.19 -19.00
CA TRP A 163 35.08 -18.89 -20.22
C TRP A 163 36.43 -18.21 -19.92
N ILE A 164 36.45 -17.23 -19.01
CA ILE A 164 37.69 -16.58 -18.57
C ILE A 164 38.61 -17.59 -17.89
N TRP A 165 38.07 -18.46 -17.03
CA TRP A 165 38.84 -19.50 -16.35
C TRP A 165 39.33 -20.60 -17.31
N ALA A 166 38.57 -20.95 -18.34
CA ALA A 166 38.98 -21.93 -19.35
C ALA A 166 40.22 -21.47 -20.14
N LYS A 167 40.39 -20.15 -20.28
CA LYS A 167 41.59 -19.54 -20.89
C LYS A 167 42.77 -19.40 -19.92
N ARG A 168 42.60 -19.72 -18.64
CA ARG A 168 43.68 -19.71 -17.65
C ARG A 168 44.59 -20.92 -17.88
N LYS A 169 45.90 -20.74 -17.67
CA LYS A 169 46.89 -21.82 -17.82
C LYS A 169 46.51 -23.00 -16.93
N LYS A 170 46.29 -24.16 -17.56
CA LYS A 170 45.97 -25.42 -16.87
C LYS A 170 47.20 -26.12 -16.29
N SER A 171 48.39 -25.61 -16.60
CA SER A 171 49.63 -26.17 -16.08
C SER A 171 50.15 -25.40 -14.86
N GLY A 172 50.57 -26.15 -13.85
CA GLY A 172 51.26 -25.62 -12.69
C GLY A 172 52.70 -25.24 -13.03
N VAL A 173 53.31 -24.34 -12.25
CA VAL A 173 54.70 -23.90 -12.41
C VAL A 173 55.71 -25.06 -12.38
N LYS A 174 55.35 -26.19 -11.75
CA LYS A 174 56.21 -27.37 -11.56
C LYS A 174 55.80 -28.58 -12.41
N ASP A 175 54.86 -28.44 -13.35
CA ASP A 175 54.37 -29.57 -14.15
C ASP A 175 55.49 -30.30 -14.91
N GLU A 176 56.49 -29.56 -15.37
CA GLU A 176 57.64 -30.13 -16.05
C GLU A 176 58.50 -31.00 -15.11
N ILE A 177 58.66 -30.59 -13.84
CA ILE A 177 59.39 -31.37 -12.83
C ILE A 177 58.62 -32.66 -12.50
N TYR A 178 57.31 -32.54 -12.29
CA TYR A 178 56.44 -33.68 -11.99
C TYR A 178 56.42 -34.72 -13.13
N ASN A 179 56.29 -34.28 -14.37
CA ASN A 179 56.30 -35.17 -15.54
C ASN A 179 57.65 -35.87 -15.75
N ARG A 180 58.76 -35.25 -15.35
CA ARG A 180 60.08 -35.92 -15.38
C ARG A 180 60.16 -37.04 -14.32
N GLN A 181 59.59 -36.83 -13.13
CA GLN A 181 59.60 -37.84 -12.07
C GLN A 181 58.77 -39.09 -12.42
N LEU A 182 57.64 -38.92 -13.11
CA LEU A 182 56.82 -40.04 -13.59
C LEU A 182 57.49 -40.85 -14.71
N LYS A 183 58.39 -40.25 -15.48
CA LYS A 183 59.14 -40.93 -16.55
C LYS A 183 60.34 -41.73 -16.07
N SER A 184 60.80 -41.52 -14.84
CA SER A 184 61.99 -42.17 -14.27
C SER A 184 61.68 -43.37 -13.37
N ILE A 185 60.40 -43.77 -13.28
CA ILE A 185 59.94 -45.01 -12.63
C ILE A 185 59.63 -46.02 -13.73
#